data_AF-A0A932P9F5-F1
#
_entry.id   AF-A0A932P9F5-F1
#
_cell.length_a   1.000
_cell.length_b   1.000
_cell.length_c   1.000
_cell.angle_alpha   90.00
_cell.angle_beta   90.00
_cell.angle_gamma   90.00
#
_symmetry.space_group_name_H-M   'P 1'
#
loop_
_entity.id
_entity.type
_entity.pdbx_description
1 polymer ?
#
loop_
_entity_poly.entity_id
_entity_poly.type
_entity_poly.pdbx_seq_one_letter_code
_entity_poly.pdbx_strand_id
1 'polypeptide(L)'
;MQVLQKLPISGSTADKPQSKVWQHDNTWWSALSDQGNSFLYRLDGNRWTQVLQLSTLKSRADTKEVGDVTHVLLLGKSVSQLVSLQYVPGAGIAPGTYKFWSQRPMASFVPISAATGAESATIDVDCQGRMWLVSDSFNDIQVRYSDSPYRTWSPPIVLDSNVSPDDISVVTALPDCKVGVLWSNQVTHRFGFRVHAVGADPKDWSPDEMPGSDSAQGTRKGLADDHINVAVASDGTLYAAVKTPFDRVGLPWVGWLVRRPSGQWDPLYTVVDNQVGTRPIVLLNEKLGRLLVAYSVTEGGAGDILYTESATAPIAFGPAKALFKGSFNNPTSTKQNWTDSVVIVAGESTPSTPAGQPPSPKGSDLIVSALLTTNGPAKTNAAPQVNAGADQTVRLSQLVKLQGKVKDDGLPKPPGKVSTTWTQVSGPGTVTFAKAASASTTAKFSAPGIYVLRLTADDGSFQTTDELTITVGQLQPRVAAVTGLRGRVPRSDAVDSVLAGRKMMDLFFNLF
;
A
#
# COMPACT_ATOMS: atom_id res chain seq x y z
N MET A 1 10.79 1.92 12.74
CA MET A 1 11.54 2.57 11.65
C MET A 1 12.78 1.76 11.36
N GLN A 2 12.96 1.33 10.12
CA GLN A 2 14.14 0.59 9.67
C GLN A 2 14.86 1.43 8.61
N VAL A 3 16.13 1.75 8.83
CA VAL A 3 16.98 2.37 7.80
C VAL A 3 17.39 1.26 6.81
N LEU A 4 17.20 1.51 5.52
CA LEU A 4 17.51 0.57 4.45
C LEU A 4 18.98 0.73 4.01
N GLN A 5 19.49 -0.26 3.29
CA GLN A 5 20.84 -0.19 2.74
C GLN A 5 20.91 0.99 1.76
N LYS A 6 21.97 1.81 1.90
CA LYS A 6 22.22 2.93 1.00
C LYS A 6 22.37 2.43 -0.44
N LEU A 7 21.75 3.14 -1.37
CA LEU A 7 21.83 2.85 -2.80
C LEU A 7 22.81 3.86 -3.45
N PRO A 8 24.00 3.42 -3.90
CA PRO A 8 24.93 4.29 -4.59
C PRO A 8 24.50 4.47 -6.05
N ILE A 9 24.20 5.70 -6.44
CA ILE A 9 23.87 6.09 -7.82
C ILE A 9 24.57 7.40 -8.20
N SER A 10 24.48 7.83 -9.45
CA SER A 10 25.04 9.11 -9.92
C SER A 10 23.98 10.22 -10.09
N GLY A 11 22.86 10.08 -9.38
CA GLY A 11 21.77 11.06 -9.38
C GLY A 11 21.10 11.10 -8.02
N SER A 12 20.51 12.25 -7.68
CA SER A 12 19.75 12.40 -6.45
C SER A 12 18.25 12.25 -6.68
N THR A 13 17.49 12.22 -5.59
CA THR A 13 16.02 12.27 -5.60
C THR A 13 15.46 13.66 -5.96
N ALA A 14 16.30 14.60 -6.41
CA ALA A 14 15.97 16.00 -6.69
C ALA A 14 14.59 16.23 -7.34
N ASP A 15 14.11 17.45 -7.15
CA ASP A 15 12.79 18.00 -7.48
C ASP A 15 11.67 17.74 -6.48
N LYS A 16 10.74 18.70 -6.50
CA LYS A 16 9.44 18.74 -5.86
C LYS A 16 8.46 19.17 -6.97
N PRO A 17 7.22 18.65 -7.02
CA PRO A 17 6.54 17.81 -6.02
C PRO A 17 6.56 16.30 -6.33
N GLN A 18 7.41 15.83 -7.25
CA GLN A 18 7.29 14.50 -7.86
C GLN A 18 7.55 13.33 -6.90
N SER A 19 6.72 12.30 -7.03
CA SER A 19 6.77 11.03 -6.31
C SER A 19 7.64 10.03 -7.08
N LYS A 20 8.55 9.36 -6.38
CA LYS A 20 9.51 8.44 -7.01
C LYS A 20 9.31 6.98 -6.60
N VAL A 21 8.45 6.75 -5.60
CA VAL A 21 8.31 5.47 -4.89
C VAL A 21 6.86 5.02 -4.96
N TRP A 22 6.62 3.72 -5.08
CA TRP A 22 5.28 3.13 -4.96
C TRP A 22 5.30 1.73 -4.37
N GLN A 23 4.15 1.28 -3.88
CA GLN A 23 3.94 -0.09 -3.45
C GLN A 23 3.00 -0.84 -4.40
N HIS A 24 3.38 -2.05 -4.77
CA HIS A 24 2.50 -2.99 -5.46
C HIS A 24 2.84 -4.41 -5.01
N ASP A 25 1.81 -5.22 -4.75
CA ASP A 25 1.94 -6.61 -4.27
C ASP A 25 2.91 -6.75 -3.08
N ASN A 26 2.68 -5.92 -2.05
CA ASN A 26 3.50 -5.80 -0.83
C ASN A 26 5.00 -5.49 -1.05
N THR A 27 5.38 -5.13 -2.27
CA THR A 27 6.75 -4.82 -2.65
C THR A 27 6.87 -3.33 -2.95
N TRP A 28 7.93 -2.70 -2.44
CA TRP A 28 8.25 -1.31 -2.75
C TRP A 28 9.10 -1.22 -4.01
N TRP A 29 8.79 -0.22 -4.83
CA TRP A 29 9.39 0.05 -6.12
C TRP A 29 9.82 1.52 -6.18
N SER A 30 10.80 1.81 -7.03
CA SER A 30 11.25 3.18 -7.24
C SER A 30 11.76 3.41 -8.65
N ALA A 31 11.54 4.61 -9.19
CA ALA A 31 12.09 5.05 -10.47
C ALA A 31 13.15 6.12 -10.20
N LEU A 32 14.42 5.78 -10.47
CA LEU A 32 15.57 6.65 -10.18
C LEU A 32 16.55 6.65 -11.35
N SER A 33 17.32 7.73 -11.47
CA SER A 33 18.36 7.82 -12.48
C SER A 33 19.72 7.40 -11.94
N ASP A 34 20.46 6.64 -12.74
CA ASP A 34 21.85 6.27 -12.46
C ASP A 34 22.69 6.28 -13.75
N GLN A 35 23.96 6.68 -13.64
CA GLN A 35 24.93 6.73 -14.74
C GLN A 35 24.40 7.37 -16.04
N GLY A 36 23.57 8.40 -15.92
CA GLY A 36 22.99 9.10 -17.08
C GLY A 36 21.73 8.45 -17.69
N ASN A 37 21.20 7.38 -17.09
CA ASN A 37 20.03 6.63 -17.53
C ASN A 37 18.94 6.63 -16.45
N SER A 38 17.73 6.18 -16.77
CA SER A 38 16.62 5.99 -15.80
C SER A 38 16.30 4.51 -15.62
N PHE A 39 16.12 4.06 -14.38
CA PHE A 39 15.92 2.66 -14.04
C PHE A 39 14.77 2.45 -13.05
N LEU A 40 14.21 1.24 -13.10
CA LEU A 40 13.33 0.69 -12.09
C LEU A 40 14.13 -0.08 -11.05
N TYR A 41 13.84 0.19 -9.78
CA TYR A 41 14.39 -0.52 -8.63
C TYR A 41 13.27 -1.23 -7.87
N ARG A 42 13.54 -2.44 -7.41
CA ARG A 42 12.71 -3.21 -6.48
C ARG A 42 13.38 -3.25 -5.12
N LEU A 43 12.61 -3.07 -4.03
CA LEU A 43 13.12 -3.26 -2.68
C LEU A 43 13.09 -4.74 -2.30
N ASP A 44 14.25 -5.39 -2.27
CA ASP A 44 14.45 -6.79 -1.86
C ASP A 44 14.98 -6.84 -0.42
N GLY A 45 14.10 -7.14 0.53
CA GLY A 45 14.43 -7.08 1.95
C GLY A 45 14.74 -5.64 2.36
N ASN A 46 16.01 -5.33 2.61
CA ASN A 46 16.47 -3.97 2.93
C ASN A 46 17.31 -3.32 1.83
N ARG A 47 17.38 -3.91 0.62
CA ARG A 47 18.25 -3.45 -0.47
C ARG A 47 17.46 -3.13 -1.73
N TRP A 48 17.73 -1.98 -2.33
CA TRP A 48 17.24 -1.66 -3.67
C TRP A 48 18.01 -2.44 -4.74
N THR A 49 17.29 -3.16 -5.59
CA THR A 49 17.82 -3.96 -6.69
C THR A 49 17.33 -3.36 -8.01
N GLN A 50 18.24 -2.97 -8.91
CA GLN A 50 17.89 -2.54 -10.25
C GLN A 50 17.33 -3.71 -11.07
N VAL A 51 16.15 -3.57 -11.66
CA VAL A 51 15.46 -4.66 -12.37
C VAL A 51 15.16 -4.39 -13.84
N LEU A 52 15.07 -3.12 -14.25
CA LEU A 52 14.72 -2.74 -15.63
C LEU A 52 15.26 -1.34 -15.95
N GLN A 53 15.81 -1.16 -17.16
CA GLN A 53 16.11 0.17 -17.68
C GLN A 53 14.85 0.78 -18.31
N LEU A 54 14.43 1.95 -17.82
CA LEU A 54 13.25 2.67 -18.27
C LEU A 54 13.57 3.58 -19.46
N SER A 55 14.75 4.21 -19.44
CA SER A 55 15.22 5.13 -20.46
C SER A 55 16.74 5.21 -20.51
N THR A 56 17.27 5.57 -21.68
CA THR A 56 18.68 5.94 -21.88
C THR A 56 18.99 7.39 -21.48
N LEU A 57 18.01 8.12 -20.95
CA LEU A 57 18.15 9.51 -20.54
C LEU A 57 18.06 9.62 -19.01
N LYS A 58 18.88 10.51 -18.45
CA LYS A 58 18.78 10.95 -17.06
C LYS A 58 17.53 11.81 -16.94
N SER A 59 16.66 11.45 -16.00
CA SER A 59 15.38 12.14 -15.80
C SER A 59 14.99 12.18 -14.33
N ARG A 60 13.95 12.96 -14.06
CA ARG A 60 13.37 13.18 -12.73
C ARG A 60 11.96 12.56 -12.80
N ALA A 61 11.72 11.54 -11.99
CA ALA A 61 10.53 10.71 -12.12
C ALA A 61 9.33 11.28 -11.34
N ASP A 62 8.13 11.17 -11.91
CA ASP A 62 6.84 11.19 -11.20
C ASP A 62 6.05 9.93 -11.51
N THR A 63 5.47 9.28 -10.51
CA THR A 63 4.82 7.97 -10.66
C THR A 63 3.33 8.00 -10.34
N LYS A 64 2.52 7.31 -11.15
CA LYS A 64 1.10 7.08 -10.89
C LYS A 64 0.67 5.66 -11.28
N GLU A 65 0.04 4.98 -10.33
CA GLU A 65 -0.45 3.62 -10.42
C GLU A 65 -1.93 3.60 -10.81
N VAL A 66 -2.28 2.72 -11.74
CA VAL A 66 -3.64 2.46 -12.21
C VAL A 66 -3.80 0.94 -12.31
N GLY A 67 -4.34 0.31 -11.26
CA GLY A 67 -4.45 -1.14 -11.18
C GLY A 67 -3.07 -1.82 -11.13
N ASP A 68 -2.80 -2.70 -12.09
CA ASP A 68 -1.51 -3.40 -12.26
C ASP A 68 -0.51 -2.63 -13.14
N VAL A 69 -0.89 -1.47 -13.67
CA VAL A 69 -0.02 -0.63 -14.49
C VAL A 69 0.46 0.58 -13.69
N THR A 70 1.77 0.82 -13.70
CA THR A 70 2.37 2.06 -13.19
C THR A 70 2.87 2.91 -14.35
N HIS A 71 2.44 4.16 -14.41
CA HIS A 71 2.92 5.17 -15.32
C HIS A 71 4.04 5.97 -14.65
N VAL A 72 5.13 6.18 -15.37
CA VAL A 72 6.30 6.91 -14.92
C VAL A 72 6.57 8.04 -15.90
N LEU A 73 6.29 9.27 -15.48
CA LEU A 73 6.77 10.47 -16.16
C LEU A 73 8.26 10.60 -15.86
N LEU A 74 9.07 10.73 -16.90
CA LEU A 74 10.51 10.94 -16.85
C LEU A 74 10.79 12.36 -17.37
N LEU A 75 10.78 13.34 -16.47
CA LEU A 75 11.04 14.74 -16.79
C LEU A 75 12.54 14.94 -17.07
N GLY A 76 12.88 15.23 -18.32
CA GLY A 76 14.26 15.44 -18.74
C GLY A 76 14.59 16.90 -19.02
N LYS A 77 15.89 17.22 -19.10
CA LYS A 77 16.35 18.58 -19.41
C LYS A 77 15.91 19.05 -20.80
N SER A 78 16.04 18.18 -21.79
CA SER A 78 15.70 18.50 -23.19
C SER A 78 14.51 17.71 -23.71
N VAL A 79 14.39 16.45 -23.28
CA VAL A 79 13.34 15.53 -23.72
C VAL A 79 12.72 14.88 -22.49
N SER A 80 11.40 14.96 -22.37
CA SER A 80 10.64 14.22 -21.37
C SER A 80 9.95 13.03 -22.00
N GLN A 81 9.77 11.98 -21.21
CA GLN A 81 9.20 10.72 -21.66
C GLN A 81 8.15 10.18 -20.69
N LEU A 82 7.23 9.37 -21.18
CA LEU A 82 6.28 8.61 -20.37
C LEU A 82 6.50 7.12 -20.60
N VAL A 83 6.79 6.39 -19.53
CA VAL A 83 6.91 4.93 -19.52
C VAL A 83 5.69 4.32 -18.83
N SER A 84 5.16 3.22 -19.37
CA SER A 84 4.14 2.41 -18.69
C SER A 84 4.70 1.05 -18.37
N LEU A 85 4.50 0.61 -17.14
CA LEU A 85 5.00 -0.65 -16.61
C LEU A 85 3.82 -1.48 -16.15
N GLN A 86 3.65 -2.69 -16.66
CA GLN A 86 2.65 -3.63 -16.18
C GLN A 86 3.29 -4.64 -15.24
N TYR A 87 2.67 -4.85 -14.08
CA TYR A 87 3.12 -5.82 -13.11
C TYR A 87 2.91 -7.24 -13.61
N VAL A 88 3.90 -8.08 -13.38
CA VAL A 88 3.91 -9.51 -13.68
C VAL A 88 4.14 -10.22 -12.36
N PRO A 89 3.13 -10.92 -11.81
CA PRO A 89 3.26 -11.68 -10.59
C PRO A 89 4.41 -12.69 -10.65
N GLY A 90 5.06 -12.89 -9.52
CA GLY A 90 6.09 -13.92 -9.36
C GLY A 90 5.52 -15.33 -9.53
N ALA A 91 6.39 -16.28 -9.88
CA ALA A 91 6.04 -17.70 -9.93
C ALA A 91 6.87 -18.48 -8.91
N GLY A 92 6.21 -19.18 -7.99
CA GLY A 92 6.87 -19.93 -6.92
C GLY A 92 7.65 -19.00 -5.98
N ILE A 93 8.96 -19.20 -5.89
CA ILE A 93 9.86 -18.36 -5.07
C ILE A 93 10.39 -17.13 -5.81
N ALA A 94 10.16 -17.03 -7.12
CA ALA A 94 10.63 -15.88 -7.89
C ALA A 94 9.78 -14.66 -7.52
N PRO A 95 10.40 -13.52 -7.14
CA PRO A 95 9.66 -12.30 -6.86
C PRO A 95 8.99 -11.77 -8.13
N GLY A 96 7.85 -11.10 -7.97
CA GLY A 96 7.21 -10.39 -9.07
C GLY A 96 8.10 -9.27 -9.63
N THR A 97 7.73 -8.83 -10.83
CA THR A 97 8.47 -7.78 -11.57
C THR A 97 7.55 -6.94 -12.42
N TYR A 98 8.07 -5.85 -12.95
CA TYR A 98 7.40 -5.09 -13.99
C TYR A 98 8.03 -5.34 -15.35
N LYS A 99 7.21 -5.27 -16.40
CA LYS A 99 7.64 -5.19 -17.80
C LYS A 99 7.02 -3.94 -18.43
N PHE A 100 7.55 -3.48 -19.55
CA PHE A 100 6.85 -2.46 -20.32
C PHE A 100 5.43 -2.94 -20.67
N TRP A 101 4.45 -2.07 -20.45
CA TRP A 101 3.05 -2.38 -20.69
C TRP A 101 2.84 -2.73 -22.16
N SER A 102 2.14 -3.83 -22.43
CA SER A 102 1.95 -4.34 -23.80
C SER A 102 1.27 -3.31 -24.72
N GLN A 103 0.38 -2.46 -24.17
CA GLN A 103 -0.24 -1.39 -24.95
C GLN A 103 0.71 -0.22 -25.22
N ARG A 104 1.75 0.00 -24.41
CA ARG A 104 2.79 1.02 -24.67
C ARG A 104 4.18 0.47 -24.31
N PRO A 105 4.78 -0.35 -25.19
CA PRO A 105 5.93 -1.21 -24.86
C PRO A 105 7.28 -0.46 -24.83
N MET A 106 7.27 0.87 -24.89
CA MET A 106 8.46 1.71 -24.88
C MET A 106 8.12 3.12 -24.37
N ALA A 107 9.15 3.88 -24.00
CA ALA A 107 9.03 5.27 -23.63
C ALA A 107 8.44 6.11 -24.79
N SER A 108 7.45 6.94 -24.51
CA SER A 108 6.87 7.88 -25.50
C SER A 108 7.21 9.32 -25.13
N PHE A 109 7.35 10.19 -26.13
CA PHE A 109 7.58 11.62 -25.93
C PHE A 109 6.46 12.30 -25.11
N VAL A 110 6.84 13.26 -24.28
CA VAL A 110 5.94 14.17 -23.56
C VAL A 110 6.34 15.60 -23.90
N PRO A 111 5.41 16.47 -24.33
CA PRO A 111 5.70 17.81 -24.85
C PRO A 111 5.98 18.85 -23.75
N ILE A 112 6.91 18.54 -22.85
CA ILE A 112 7.43 19.42 -21.79
C ILE A 112 8.93 19.13 -21.57
N SER A 113 9.71 20.11 -21.16
CA SER A 113 11.08 19.90 -20.68
C SER A 113 11.59 21.13 -19.92
N ALA A 114 12.77 21.02 -19.30
CA ALA A 114 13.42 22.19 -18.72
C ALA A 114 13.74 23.27 -19.80
N ALA A 115 13.92 22.87 -21.06
CA ALA A 115 14.08 23.82 -22.18
C ALA A 115 12.79 24.61 -22.50
N THR A 116 11.62 24.09 -22.12
CA THR A 116 10.34 24.83 -22.18
C THR A 116 10.03 25.58 -20.88
N GLY A 117 11.00 25.65 -19.97
CA GLY A 117 10.88 26.35 -18.68
C GLY A 117 10.25 25.52 -17.56
N ALA A 118 10.00 24.22 -17.77
CA ALA A 118 9.41 23.37 -16.74
C ALA A 118 10.48 22.94 -15.72
N GLU A 119 10.45 23.54 -14.53
CA GLU A 119 11.16 23.06 -13.35
C GLU A 119 10.55 21.74 -12.88
N SER A 120 9.23 21.69 -12.76
CA SER A 120 8.46 20.57 -12.23
C SER A 120 7.42 20.06 -13.22
N ALA A 121 7.03 18.80 -13.05
CA ALA A 121 5.87 18.24 -13.74
C ALA A 121 5.35 17.02 -13.00
N THR A 122 4.04 16.90 -12.87
CA THR A 122 3.39 15.73 -12.23
C THR A 122 2.26 15.18 -13.08
N ILE A 123 1.95 13.90 -12.85
CA ILE A 123 0.83 13.21 -13.48
C ILE A 123 -0.13 12.66 -12.44
N ASP A 124 -1.41 12.66 -12.78
CA ASP A 124 -2.43 11.86 -12.12
C ASP A 124 -3.43 11.35 -13.15
N VAL A 125 -4.23 10.34 -12.79
CA VAL A 125 -5.24 9.73 -13.67
C VAL A 125 -6.58 9.82 -12.97
N ASP A 126 -7.55 10.45 -13.63
CA ASP A 126 -8.91 10.53 -13.10
C ASP A 126 -9.63 9.17 -13.16
N CYS A 127 -10.81 9.10 -12.56
CA CYS A 127 -11.58 7.85 -12.52
C CYS A 127 -12.03 7.37 -13.92
N GLN A 128 -12.03 8.25 -14.94
CA GLN A 128 -12.41 7.94 -16.32
C GLN A 128 -11.22 7.38 -17.11
N GLY A 129 -10.03 7.34 -16.52
CA GLY A 129 -8.81 6.83 -17.14
C GLY A 129 -8.11 7.86 -18.02
N ARG A 130 -8.44 9.15 -17.90
CA ARG A 130 -7.67 10.22 -18.55
C ARG A 130 -6.51 10.62 -17.64
N MET A 131 -5.32 10.67 -18.24
CA MET A 131 -4.13 11.18 -17.58
C MET A 131 -4.07 12.69 -17.73
N TRP A 132 -3.90 13.35 -16.61
CA TRP A 132 -3.64 14.77 -16.53
C TRP A 132 -2.18 14.98 -16.17
N LEU A 133 -1.56 15.93 -16.85
CA LEU A 133 -0.21 16.38 -16.58
C LEU A 133 -0.26 17.86 -16.29
N VAL A 134 0.36 18.28 -15.19
CA VAL A 134 0.62 19.69 -14.93
C VAL A 134 2.12 19.94 -14.94
N SER A 135 2.51 21.09 -15.48
CA SER A 135 3.86 21.62 -15.37
C SER A 135 3.80 23.14 -15.28
N ASP A 136 4.75 23.70 -14.56
CA ASP A 136 5.14 25.10 -14.74
C ASP A 136 5.88 25.29 -16.08
N SER A 137 6.13 26.55 -16.40
CA SER A 137 6.92 27.02 -17.54
C SER A 137 7.58 28.34 -17.13
N PHE A 138 8.20 29.05 -18.07
CA PHE A 138 8.82 30.35 -17.75
C PHE A 138 7.85 31.40 -17.17
N ASN A 139 6.55 31.29 -17.43
CA ASN A 139 5.58 32.30 -16.98
C ASN A 139 4.15 31.77 -16.73
N ASP A 140 3.88 30.49 -17.01
CA ASP A 140 2.53 29.92 -16.91
C ASP A 140 2.51 28.59 -16.16
N ILE A 141 1.40 28.32 -15.46
CA ILE A 141 1.01 26.98 -15.03
C ILE A 141 0.14 26.37 -16.12
N GLN A 142 0.57 25.22 -16.64
CA GLN A 142 -0.07 24.59 -17.80
C GLN A 142 -0.50 23.18 -17.47
N VAL A 143 -1.69 22.83 -17.94
CA VAL A 143 -2.21 21.47 -17.93
C VAL A 143 -2.26 20.91 -19.34
N ARG A 144 -1.98 19.61 -19.45
CA ARG A 144 -2.22 18.79 -20.64
C ARG A 144 -2.96 17.54 -20.21
N TYR A 145 -3.65 16.91 -21.15
CA TYR A 145 -4.23 15.60 -20.92
C TYR A 145 -3.89 14.62 -22.04
N SER A 146 -4.02 13.34 -21.71
CA SER A 146 -3.88 12.24 -22.63
C SER A 146 -4.88 11.16 -22.24
N ASP A 147 -5.66 10.68 -23.21
CA ASP A 147 -6.55 9.55 -22.99
C ASP A 147 -5.78 8.23 -23.19
N SER A 148 -6.17 7.19 -22.46
CA SER A 148 -5.57 5.85 -22.59
C SER A 148 -5.56 5.40 -24.06
N PRO A 149 -4.44 4.83 -24.58
CA PRO A 149 -3.25 4.36 -23.88
C PRO A 149 -2.10 5.40 -23.75
N TYR A 150 -2.45 6.69 -23.76
CA TYR A 150 -1.57 7.83 -23.48
C TYR A 150 -0.47 8.06 -24.52
N ARG A 151 -0.83 8.00 -25.81
CA ARG A 151 0.13 8.17 -26.93
C ARG A 151 0.29 9.61 -27.40
N THR A 152 -0.75 10.42 -27.22
CA THR A 152 -0.86 11.77 -27.76
C THR A 152 -1.32 12.70 -26.66
N TRP A 153 -0.69 13.85 -26.58
CA TRP A 153 -1.00 14.87 -25.58
C TRP A 153 -1.79 16.00 -26.21
N SER A 154 -2.70 16.58 -25.44
CA SER A 154 -3.36 17.82 -25.83
C SER A 154 -2.36 18.98 -26.00
N PRO A 155 -2.73 20.04 -26.73
CA PRO A 155 -2.13 21.37 -26.56
C PRO A 155 -2.18 21.82 -25.09
N PRO A 156 -1.31 22.76 -24.67
CA PRO A 156 -1.33 23.25 -23.30
C PRO A 156 -2.59 24.06 -23.02
N ILE A 157 -3.12 23.92 -21.81
CA ILE A 157 -4.21 24.70 -21.24
C ILE A 157 -3.61 25.51 -20.09
N VAL A 158 -3.60 26.83 -20.21
CA VAL A 158 -3.04 27.73 -19.20
C VAL A 158 -4.05 27.89 -18.06
N LEU A 159 -3.65 27.55 -16.83
CA LEU A 159 -4.48 27.72 -15.62
C LEU A 159 -4.20 29.03 -14.89
N ASP A 160 -2.95 29.46 -14.93
CA ASP A 160 -2.50 30.74 -14.39
C ASP A 160 -1.30 31.24 -15.20
N SER A 161 -1.16 32.55 -15.26
CA SER A 161 -0.06 33.25 -15.92
C SER A 161 0.62 34.19 -14.93
N ASN A 162 1.80 34.71 -15.28
CA ASN A 162 2.58 35.58 -14.41
C ASN A 162 3.02 34.82 -13.13
N VAL A 163 3.57 33.63 -13.33
CA VAL A 163 4.33 32.88 -12.33
C VAL A 163 5.84 33.04 -12.54
N SER A 164 6.63 32.78 -11.50
CA SER A 164 8.08 32.71 -11.56
C SER A 164 8.54 31.43 -12.27
N PRO A 165 9.69 31.40 -12.97
CA PRO A 165 10.28 30.15 -13.45
C PRO A 165 10.66 29.14 -12.34
N ASP A 166 10.68 29.60 -11.08
CA ASP A 166 10.95 28.77 -9.89
C ASP A 166 9.63 28.29 -9.24
N ASP A 167 8.46 28.64 -9.78
CA ASP A 167 7.18 28.16 -9.26
C ASP A 167 6.90 26.74 -9.72
N ILE A 168 6.18 25.97 -8.89
CA ILE A 168 5.86 24.56 -9.17
C ILE A 168 4.37 24.27 -9.05
N SER A 169 3.97 23.14 -9.61
CA SER A 169 2.57 22.70 -9.61
C SER A 169 2.42 21.20 -9.40
N VAL A 170 1.28 20.82 -8.81
CA VAL A 170 0.92 19.43 -8.58
C VAL A 170 -0.53 19.17 -9.00
N VAL A 171 -0.73 18.12 -9.77
CA VAL A 171 -2.04 17.61 -10.14
C VAL A 171 -2.41 16.44 -9.24
N THR A 172 -3.68 16.36 -8.84
CA THR A 172 -4.20 15.22 -8.09
C THR A 172 -5.62 14.89 -8.48
N ALA A 173 -5.93 13.60 -8.61
CA ALA A 173 -7.29 13.12 -8.74
C ALA A 173 -8.02 13.27 -7.40
N LEU A 174 -9.23 13.80 -7.45
CA LEU A 174 -10.14 13.95 -6.32
C LEU A 174 -11.30 12.95 -6.45
N PRO A 175 -12.01 12.64 -5.35
CA PRO A 175 -13.26 11.89 -5.42
C PRO A 175 -14.28 12.50 -6.40
N ASP A 176 -15.27 11.69 -6.78
CA ASP A 176 -16.26 12.02 -7.82
C ASP A 176 -15.62 12.36 -9.18
N CYS A 177 -14.45 11.79 -9.47
CA CYS A 177 -13.78 11.92 -10.76
C CYS A 177 -13.34 13.34 -11.11
N LYS A 178 -13.18 14.20 -10.11
CA LYS A 178 -12.65 15.55 -10.28
C LYS A 178 -11.12 15.51 -10.32
N VAL A 179 -10.52 16.58 -10.83
CA VAL A 179 -9.06 16.77 -10.80
C VAL A 179 -8.77 18.13 -10.19
N GLY A 180 -7.88 18.17 -9.21
CA GLY A 180 -7.38 19.39 -8.60
C GLY A 180 -5.97 19.71 -9.09
N VAL A 181 -5.68 20.99 -9.29
CA VAL A 181 -4.31 21.48 -9.51
C VAL A 181 -4.00 22.54 -8.48
N LEU A 182 -2.94 22.31 -7.70
CA LEU A 182 -2.35 23.26 -6.75
C LEU A 182 -1.04 23.80 -7.33
N TRP A 183 -0.79 25.10 -7.23
CA TRP A 183 0.47 25.70 -7.66
C TRP A 183 0.94 26.79 -6.70
N SER A 184 2.24 27.05 -6.70
CA SER A 184 2.83 28.25 -6.11
C SER A 184 2.83 29.38 -7.13
N ASN A 185 2.62 30.61 -6.66
CA ASN A 185 2.86 31.81 -7.45
C ASN A 185 3.65 32.80 -6.60
N GLN A 186 4.97 32.80 -6.76
CA GLN A 186 5.90 33.69 -6.04
C GLN A 186 5.81 35.15 -6.52
N VAL A 187 5.20 35.42 -7.68
CA VAL A 187 4.99 36.79 -8.18
C VAL A 187 3.80 37.45 -7.48
N THR A 188 2.68 36.71 -7.31
CA THR A 188 1.51 37.17 -6.54
C THR A 188 1.64 36.87 -5.04
N HIS A 189 2.68 36.12 -4.68
CA HIS A 189 2.96 35.63 -3.33
C HIS A 189 1.85 34.77 -2.72
N ARG A 190 1.09 34.05 -3.55
CA ARG A 190 -0.06 33.23 -3.15
C ARG A 190 -0.03 31.86 -3.79
N PHE A 191 -0.59 30.87 -3.10
CA PHE A 191 -0.91 29.60 -3.73
C PHE A 191 -2.21 29.79 -4.51
N GLY A 192 -2.35 29.05 -5.61
CA GLY A 192 -3.60 28.96 -6.34
C GLY A 192 -4.08 27.52 -6.44
N PHE A 193 -5.39 27.35 -6.55
CA PHE A 193 -6.00 26.02 -6.73
C PHE A 193 -7.22 26.09 -7.63
N ARG A 194 -7.32 25.16 -8.58
CA ARG A 194 -8.48 25.00 -9.45
C ARG A 194 -8.89 23.54 -9.55
N VAL A 195 -10.18 23.33 -9.79
CA VAL A 195 -10.80 22.02 -9.98
C VAL A 195 -11.36 21.90 -11.39
N HIS A 196 -11.06 20.79 -12.05
CA HIS A 196 -11.75 20.31 -13.23
C HIS A 196 -12.84 19.33 -12.83
N ALA A 197 -14.06 19.56 -13.32
CA ALA A 197 -15.22 18.74 -13.03
C ALA A 197 -15.34 17.57 -14.02
N VAL A 198 -15.83 16.43 -13.54
CA VAL A 198 -16.06 15.26 -14.39
C VAL A 198 -16.95 15.57 -15.58
N GLY A 199 -16.51 15.18 -16.78
CA GLY A 199 -17.26 15.37 -18.03
C GLY A 199 -17.33 16.81 -18.56
N ALA A 200 -16.74 17.80 -17.87
CA ALA A 200 -16.62 19.16 -18.40
C ALA A 200 -15.66 19.22 -19.60
N ASP A 201 -15.75 20.28 -20.40
CA ASP A 201 -14.73 20.56 -21.42
C ASP A 201 -13.36 20.60 -20.73
N PRO A 202 -12.29 20.01 -21.29
CA PRO A 202 -10.96 20.05 -20.66
C PRO A 202 -10.42 21.44 -20.36
N LYS A 203 -10.94 22.49 -21.01
CA LYS A 203 -10.58 23.90 -20.78
C LYS A 203 -11.40 24.56 -19.67
N ASP A 204 -12.48 23.94 -19.23
CA ASP A 204 -13.36 24.49 -18.21
C ASP A 204 -12.87 24.12 -16.81
N TRP A 205 -12.16 25.05 -16.18
CA TRP A 205 -11.68 24.94 -14.81
C TRP A 205 -12.43 25.89 -13.89
N SER A 206 -12.59 25.52 -12.62
CA SER A 206 -13.16 26.41 -11.61
C SER A 206 -12.37 27.72 -11.52
N PRO A 207 -12.97 28.79 -10.96
CA PRO A 207 -12.21 29.94 -10.46
C PRO A 207 -11.11 29.49 -9.49
N ASP A 208 -10.07 30.32 -9.34
CA ASP A 208 -9.01 30.11 -8.36
C ASP A 208 -9.56 30.22 -6.93
N GLU A 209 -9.28 29.21 -6.12
CA GLU A 209 -9.73 29.10 -4.73
C GLU A 209 -8.77 29.77 -3.72
N MET A 210 -7.58 30.21 -4.15
CA MET A 210 -6.62 30.99 -3.37
C MET A 210 -6.29 30.41 -1.96
N PRO A 211 -5.74 29.19 -1.85
CA PRO A 211 -5.50 28.50 -0.59
C PRO A 211 -4.70 29.30 0.44
N GLY A 212 -5.20 29.35 1.68
CA GLY A 212 -4.50 29.99 2.80
C GLY A 212 -4.35 31.52 2.69
N SER A 213 -5.00 32.17 1.73
CA SER A 213 -4.85 33.61 1.47
C SER A 213 -5.15 34.49 2.68
N ASP A 214 -6.13 34.13 3.51
CA ASP A 214 -6.44 34.82 4.78
C ASP A 214 -5.31 34.76 5.82
N SER A 215 -4.41 33.77 5.68
CA SER A 215 -3.26 33.56 6.57
C SER A 215 -2.00 34.30 6.10
N ALA A 216 -2.00 34.95 4.94
CA ALA A 216 -0.85 35.66 4.38
C ALA A 216 -0.51 37.00 5.09
N GLN A 217 -0.98 37.18 6.33
CA GLN A 217 -1.08 38.45 7.06
C GLN A 217 0.16 39.36 6.95
N GLY A 218 0.06 40.40 6.12
CA GLY A 218 0.92 41.59 6.18
C GLY A 218 2.41 41.39 5.90
N THR A 219 2.85 40.21 5.44
CA THR A 219 4.24 39.98 5.08
C THR A 219 4.47 40.45 3.64
N ARG A 220 5.56 41.19 3.40
CA ARG A 220 5.93 41.63 2.03
C ARG A 220 6.22 40.46 1.07
N LYS A 221 6.48 39.26 1.61
CA LYS A 221 6.80 38.05 0.85
C LYS A 221 5.58 37.13 0.62
N GLY A 222 4.42 37.45 1.20
CA GLY A 222 3.19 36.63 1.18
C GLY A 222 3.39 35.20 1.69
N LEU A 223 2.70 34.23 1.06
CA LEU A 223 2.55 32.86 1.54
C LEU A 223 3.20 31.80 0.63
N ALA A 224 3.22 32.02 -0.69
CA ALA A 224 3.69 31.00 -1.63
C ALA A 224 5.20 30.97 -1.79
N ASP A 225 5.68 29.74 -1.90
CA ASP A 225 7.05 29.36 -2.19
C ASP A 225 7.07 28.09 -3.05
N ASP A 226 8.24 27.66 -3.50
CA ASP A 226 8.41 26.65 -4.55
C ASP A 226 8.39 25.19 -4.05
N HIS A 227 7.90 24.92 -2.83
CA HIS A 227 7.74 23.56 -2.32
C HIS A 227 6.31 23.28 -1.89
N ILE A 228 5.68 22.36 -2.60
CA ILE A 228 4.36 21.83 -2.31
C ILE A 228 4.40 20.31 -2.41
N ASN A 229 3.53 19.62 -1.69
CA ASN A 229 3.24 18.21 -1.89
C ASN A 229 1.84 17.92 -1.35
N VAL A 230 1.10 17.01 -1.98
CA VAL A 230 -0.32 16.76 -1.66
C VAL A 230 -0.62 15.29 -1.38
N ALA A 231 -1.60 15.06 -0.53
CA ALA A 231 -2.28 13.78 -0.32
C ALA A 231 -3.79 14.01 -0.23
N VAL A 232 -4.59 13.08 -0.73
CA VAL A 232 -6.05 13.20 -0.76
C VAL A 232 -6.67 12.03 0.00
N ALA A 233 -7.54 12.32 0.96
CA ALA A 233 -8.31 11.31 1.68
C ALA A 233 -9.52 10.83 0.86
N SER A 234 -10.02 9.64 1.19
CA SER A 234 -11.19 9.04 0.54
C SER A 234 -12.46 9.89 0.62
N ASP A 235 -12.59 10.76 1.63
CA ASP A 235 -13.71 11.69 1.78
C ASP A 235 -13.60 12.94 0.89
N GLY A 236 -12.45 13.15 0.23
CA GLY A 236 -12.18 14.31 -0.61
C GLY A 236 -11.45 15.43 0.10
N THR A 237 -11.03 15.23 1.35
CA THR A 237 -10.13 16.16 2.03
C THR A 237 -8.76 16.12 1.36
N LEU A 238 -8.31 17.27 0.82
CA LEU A 238 -6.96 17.43 0.30
C LEU A 238 -6.09 18.06 1.38
N TYR A 239 -4.95 17.43 1.61
CA TYR A 239 -3.89 17.89 2.49
C TYR A 239 -2.70 18.33 1.65
N ALA A 240 -2.18 19.53 1.90
CA ALA A 240 -0.95 20.00 1.27
C ALA A 240 0.08 20.43 2.30
N ALA A 241 1.26 19.83 2.25
CA ALA A 241 2.42 20.36 2.94
C ALA A 241 3.11 21.37 2.02
N VAL A 242 3.34 22.57 2.52
CA VAL A 242 3.92 23.67 1.74
C VAL A 242 5.06 24.32 2.50
N LYS A 243 6.05 24.84 1.79
CA LYS A 243 7.01 25.79 2.36
C LYS A 243 6.47 27.20 2.18
N THR A 244 6.74 28.06 3.16
CA THR A 244 6.41 29.49 3.07
C THR A 244 7.71 30.31 3.01
N PRO A 245 7.66 31.55 2.52
CA PRO A 245 8.82 32.42 2.53
C PRO A 245 9.07 33.08 3.90
N PHE A 246 8.34 32.67 4.95
CA PHE A 246 8.51 33.20 6.31
C PHE A 246 9.87 32.78 6.88
N ASP A 247 10.59 33.75 7.43
CA ASP A 247 11.95 33.59 7.94
C ASP A 247 12.07 33.99 9.43
N ARG A 248 10.93 34.07 10.14
CA ARG A 248 10.84 34.49 11.54
C ARG A 248 10.20 33.43 12.41
N VAL A 249 10.70 33.30 13.64
CA VAL A 249 10.13 32.38 14.65
C VAL A 249 8.67 32.73 14.93
N GLY A 250 7.84 31.70 15.07
CA GLY A 250 6.40 31.84 15.31
C GLY A 250 5.55 32.02 14.05
N LEU A 251 6.19 32.06 12.87
CA LEU A 251 5.51 31.93 11.58
C LEU A 251 5.86 30.57 10.95
N PRO A 252 4.92 29.94 10.23
CA PRO A 252 5.10 28.59 9.72
C PRO A 252 6.09 28.55 8.55
N TRP A 253 7.31 28.06 8.77
CA TRP A 253 8.28 27.77 7.69
C TRP A 253 7.76 26.65 6.79
N VAL A 254 7.26 25.59 7.43
CA VAL A 254 6.46 24.56 6.78
C VAL A 254 5.02 24.75 7.23
N GLY A 255 4.17 25.08 6.28
CA GLY A 255 2.75 25.26 6.44
C GLY A 255 1.97 24.02 6.00
N TRP A 256 0.72 23.99 6.42
CA TRP A 256 -0.21 22.92 6.10
C TRP A 256 -1.56 23.47 5.71
N LEU A 257 -1.93 23.25 4.45
CA LEU A 257 -3.21 23.65 3.89
C LEU A 257 -4.16 22.45 3.87
N VAL A 258 -5.42 22.70 4.21
CA VAL A 258 -6.48 21.69 4.18
C VAL A 258 -7.63 22.21 3.35
N ARG A 259 -7.96 21.51 2.27
CA ARG A 259 -9.20 21.72 1.53
C ARG A 259 -10.21 20.67 1.96
N ARG A 260 -11.33 21.12 2.52
CA ARG A 260 -12.42 20.25 2.94
C ARG A 260 -13.18 19.70 1.72
N PRO A 261 -13.93 18.58 1.85
CA PRO A 261 -14.72 18.02 0.77
C PRO A 261 -15.73 19.02 0.17
N SER A 262 -16.19 19.99 0.98
CA SER A 262 -17.06 21.09 0.56
C SER A 262 -16.39 22.12 -0.37
N GLY A 263 -15.07 22.03 -0.56
CA GLY A 263 -14.27 23.01 -1.29
C GLY A 263 -13.85 24.23 -0.47
N GLN A 264 -14.16 24.26 0.82
CA GLN A 264 -13.66 25.29 1.72
C GLN A 264 -12.22 25.00 2.15
N TRP A 265 -11.39 26.04 2.22
CA TRP A 265 -10.05 25.95 2.78
C TRP A 265 -10.06 26.34 4.24
N ASP A 266 -9.38 25.54 5.06
CA ASP A 266 -9.08 25.93 6.43
C ASP A 266 -8.01 27.04 6.46
N PRO A 267 -7.91 27.79 7.58
CA PRO A 267 -6.71 28.57 7.88
C PRO A 267 -5.44 27.71 7.81
N LEU A 268 -4.31 28.36 7.49
CA LEU A 268 -3.02 27.69 7.45
C LEU A 268 -2.65 27.11 8.83
N TYR A 269 -2.40 25.81 8.88
CA TYR A 269 -1.85 25.17 10.07
C TYR A 269 -0.32 25.25 10.06
N THR A 270 0.26 25.36 11.24
CA THR A 270 1.72 25.32 11.43
C THR A 270 2.20 23.89 11.56
N VAL A 271 3.15 23.48 10.71
CA VAL A 271 3.90 22.22 10.89
C VAL A 271 5.20 22.50 11.65
N VAL A 272 5.93 23.53 11.23
CA VAL A 272 7.21 23.95 11.82
C VAL A 272 7.30 25.47 11.78
N ASP A 273 7.62 26.10 12.92
CA ASP A 273 7.74 27.57 13.06
C ASP A 273 9.00 28.04 13.80
N ASN A 274 9.96 27.13 14.06
CA ASN A 274 11.02 27.37 15.03
C ASN A 274 12.46 27.21 14.51
N GLN A 275 12.70 27.34 13.20
CA GLN A 275 13.91 27.96 12.59
C GLN A 275 14.20 27.47 11.17
N VAL A 276 13.88 26.23 10.80
CA VAL A 276 14.23 25.71 9.47
C VAL A 276 13.29 24.61 8.97
N GLY A 277 13.01 24.61 7.67
CA GLY A 277 12.26 23.55 7.01
C GLY A 277 11.98 23.88 5.55
N THR A 278 12.21 22.92 4.66
CA THR A 278 12.07 23.08 3.21
C THR A 278 11.71 21.76 2.54
N ARG A 279 11.20 21.81 1.31
CA ARG A 279 10.88 20.60 0.52
C ARG A 279 10.01 19.59 1.28
N PRO A 280 8.92 20.01 1.93
CA PRO A 280 8.10 19.07 2.68
C PRO A 280 7.38 18.09 1.74
N ILE A 281 7.22 16.86 2.20
CA ILE A 281 6.30 15.88 1.63
C ILE A 281 5.27 15.47 2.67
N VAL A 282 4.06 15.16 2.21
CA VAL A 282 2.95 14.69 3.02
C VAL A 282 2.69 13.21 2.74
N LEU A 283 2.41 12.46 3.81
CA LEU A 283 2.00 11.06 3.74
C LEU A 283 0.80 10.83 4.65
N LEU A 284 -0.29 10.33 4.07
CA LEU A 284 -1.56 10.09 4.76
C LEU A 284 -1.76 8.59 5.05
N ASN A 285 -2.10 8.28 6.30
CA ASN A 285 -2.61 6.98 6.73
C ASN A 285 -4.04 7.14 7.23
N GLU A 286 -5.00 6.92 6.34
CA GLU A 286 -6.43 7.04 6.68
C GLU A 286 -6.86 6.02 7.73
N LYS A 287 -6.35 4.79 7.65
CA LYS A 287 -6.69 3.68 8.56
C LYS A 287 -6.40 4.03 10.03
N LEU A 288 -5.35 4.81 10.27
CA LEU A 288 -4.98 5.29 11.60
C LEU A 288 -5.36 6.75 11.86
N GLY A 289 -5.99 7.43 10.89
CA GLY A 289 -6.25 8.87 10.96
C GLY A 289 -4.98 9.69 11.22
N ARG A 290 -3.85 9.31 10.61
CA ARG A 290 -2.51 9.87 10.88
C ARG A 290 -1.93 10.57 9.65
N LEU A 291 -1.33 11.72 9.88
CA LEU A 291 -0.59 12.52 8.93
C LEU A 291 0.90 12.48 9.31
N LEU A 292 1.76 12.35 8.31
CA LEU A 292 3.20 12.47 8.45
C LEU A 292 3.70 13.54 7.48
N VAL A 293 4.55 14.45 7.96
CA VAL A 293 5.26 15.43 7.14
C VAL A 293 6.76 15.20 7.31
N ALA A 294 7.46 14.90 6.21
CA ALA A 294 8.92 14.81 6.19
C ALA A 294 9.50 15.97 5.39
N TYR A 295 10.60 16.56 5.83
CA TYR A 295 11.15 17.78 5.25
C TYR A 295 12.67 17.89 5.47
N SER A 296 13.33 18.68 4.64
CA SER A 296 14.76 19.00 4.76
C SER A 296 14.96 20.20 5.69
N VAL A 297 16.04 20.19 6.49
CA VAL A 297 16.34 21.32 7.40
C VAL A 297 17.19 22.43 6.77
N THR A 298 17.72 22.27 5.56
CA THR A 298 18.59 23.28 4.94
C THR A 298 18.08 23.71 3.58
N GLU A 299 18.00 25.04 3.39
CA GLU A 299 17.79 25.65 2.08
C GLU A 299 19.08 25.56 1.26
N GLY A 300 19.05 24.86 0.13
CA GLY A 300 20.16 24.86 -0.84
C GLY A 300 21.44 24.12 -0.44
N GLY A 301 21.41 23.25 0.58
CA GLY A 301 22.58 22.54 1.04
C GLY A 301 22.28 21.15 1.57
N ALA A 302 23.14 20.67 2.46
CA ALA A 302 23.07 19.36 3.04
C ALA A 302 22.68 19.43 4.51
N GLY A 303 21.72 18.59 4.94
CA GLY A 303 21.29 18.55 6.33
C GLY A 303 20.45 17.33 6.66
N ASP A 304 19.95 17.29 7.89
CA ASP A 304 19.05 16.23 8.31
C ASP A 304 17.74 16.26 7.50
N ILE A 305 17.16 15.09 7.32
CA ILE A 305 15.73 14.98 7.02
C ILE A 305 15.01 14.75 8.32
N LEU A 306 14.07 15.62 8.66
CA LEU A 306 13.21 15.48 9.81
C LEU A 306 11.82 15.01 9.38
N TYR A 307 11.05 14.47 10.33
CA TYR A 307 9.63 14.25 10.17
C TYR A 307 8.87 14.63 11.43
N THR A 308 7.63 15.09 11.26
CA THR A 308 6.66 15.27 12.33
C THR A 308 5.32 14.67 11.92
N GLU A 309 4.43 14.51 12.88
CA GLU A 309 3.18 13.77 12.72
C GLU A 309 2.04 14.49 13.44
N SER A 310 0.84 14.29 12.92
CA SER A 310 -0.40 14.80 13.49
C SER A 310 -1.51 13.76 13.33
N ALA A 311 -2.55 13.82 14.16
CA ALA A 311 -3.83 13.23 13.80
C ALA A 311 -4.48 14.03 12.64
N THR A 312 -5.37 13.40 11.90
CA THR A 312 -6.22 14.04 10.87
C THR A 312 -7.28 14.95 11.49
N ALA A 313 -7.69 14.67 12.75
CA ALA A 313 -8.53 15.53 13.56
C ALA A 313 -8.37 15.22 15.07
N PRO A 314 -8.14 16.23 15.95
CA PRO A 314 -7.72 17.59 15.62
C PRO A 314 -6.30 17.59 15.03
N ILE A 315 -6.04 18.53 14.12
CA ILE A 315 -4.71 18.69 13.52
C ILE A 315 -3.82 19.47 14.51
N ALA A 316 -2.76 18.82 14.98
CA ALA A 316 -1.75 19.40 15.85
C ALA A 316 -0.44 18.61 15.66
N PHE A 317 0.54 19.22 15.01
CA PHE A 317 1.82 18.58 14.76
C PHE A 317 2.67 18.52 16.04
N GLY A 318 3.23 17.34 16.30
CA GLY A 318 4.14 17.13 17.42
C GLY A 318 5.57 17.65 17.17
N PRO A 319 6.49 17.37 18.10
CA PRO A 319 7.90 17.69 17.91
C PRO A 319 8.50 16.89 16.74
N ALA A 320 9.33 17.55 15.94
CA ALA A 320 10.05 16.92 14.85
C ALA A 320 11.08 15.91 15.34
N LYS A 321 11.25 14.83 14.59
CA LYS A 321 12.19 13.74 14.84
C LYS A 321 13.12 13.58 13.63
N ALA A 322 14.37 13.22 13.86
CA ALA A 322 15.28 12.91 12.76
C ALA A 322 14.85 11.62 12.04
N LEU A 323 14.57 11.72 10.74
CA LEU A 323 14.39 10.60 9.84
C LEU A 323 15.74 10.09 9.33
N PHE A 324 16.56 11.02 8.82
CA PHE A 324 17.94 10.76 8.40
C PHE A 324 18.85 11.84 8.97
N LYS A 325 19.92 11.42 9.67
CA LYS A 325 20.94 12.34 10.17
C LYS A 325 22.12 12.41 9.20
N GLY A 326 22.53 13.60 8.79
CA GLY A 326 23.68 13.80 7.92
C GLY A 326 23.46 14.85 6.84
N SER A 327 23.96 14.58 5.65
CA SER A 327 24.05 15.54 4.55
C SER A 327 23.04 15.22 3.45
N PHE A 328 21.75 15.27 3.77
CA PHE A 328 20.66 14.85 2.89
C PHE A 328 19.74 16.00 2.48
N ASN A 329 19.04 15.82 1.36
CA ASN A 329 18.04 16.75 0.86
C ASN A 329 17.01 16.03 -0.04
N ASN A 330 15.96 16.75 -0.43
CA ASN A 330 14.95 16.33 -1.40
C ASN A 330 14.25 15.02 -1.00
N PRO A 331 13.55 14.97 0.17
CA PRO A 331 12.75 13.81 0.53
C PRO A 331 11.65 13.60 -0.51
N THR A 332 11.38 12.36 -0.85
CA THR A 332 10.26 11.96 -1.72
C THR A 332 9.78 10.56 -1.33
N SER A 333 8.57 10.24 -1.76
CA SER A 333 7.89 8.99 -1.44
C SER A 333 6.83 8.69 -2.51
N THR A 334 5.65 8.24 -2.08
CA THR A 334 4.53 7.76 -2.89
C THR A 334 3.38 8.77 -2.93
N LYS A 335 2.54 8.67 -3.97
CA LYS A 335 1.22 9.32 -4.02
C LYS A 335 0.15 8.52 -3.28
N GLN A 336 0.43 7.26 -2.94
CA GLN A 336 -0.52 6.37 -2.28
C GLN A 336 -0.67 6.73 -0.81
N ASN A 337 -1.91 6.65 -0.33
CA ASN A 337 -2.15 6.59 1.11
C ASN A 337 -1.63 5.26 1.64
N TRP A 338 -0.87 5.32 2.73
CA TRP A 338 -0.18 4.16 3.28
C TRP A 338 -0.98 3.55 4.42
N THR A 339 -0.94 2.23 4.55
CA THR A 339 -1.70 1.50 5.58
C THR A 339 -0.79 0.94 6.67
N ASP A 340 0.12 0.04 6.31
CA ASP A 340 0.95 -0.70 7.27
C ASP A 340 2.41 -0.23 7.25
N SER A 341 2.89 0.21 6.09
CA SER A 341 4.24 0.75 5.95
C SER A 341 4.32 1.82 4.86
N VAL A 342 5.37 2.65 4.91
CA VAL A 342 5.71 3.63 3.87
C VAL A 342 7.22 3.75 3.74
N VAL A 343 7.72 3.92 2.51
CA VAL A 343 9.13 4.18 2.24
C VAL A 343 9.34 5.64 1.89
N ILE A 344 10.19 6.31 2.65
CA ILE A 344 10.69 7.66 2.33
C ILE A 344 12.12 7.53 1.86
N VAL A 345 12.46 8.22 0.77
CA VAL A 345 13.82 8.28 0.21
C VAL A 345 14.32 9.71 0.18
N ALA A 346 15.62 9.91 0.37
CA ALA A 346 16.27 11.20 0.24
C ALA A 346 17.66 11.03 -0.39
N GLY A 347 18.08 12.04 -1.15
CA GLY A 347 19.38 12.06 -1.79
C GLY A 347 20.42 12.68 -0.88
N GLU A 348 21.63 12.15 -0.93
CA GLU A 348 22.80 12.85 -0.43
C GLU A 348 23.00 14.14 -1.23
N SER A 349 23.40 15.17 -0.51
CA SER A 349 23.71 16.48 -1.05
C SER A 349 25.05 16.89 -0.46
N THR A 350 25.92 17.46 -1.29
CA THR A 350 27.10 18.13 -0.78
C THR A 350 26.71 19.56 -0.38
N PRO A 351 27.33 20.13 0.67
CA PRO A 351 27.18 21.55 0.94
C PRO A 351 27.57 22.34 -0.32
N SER A 352 26.67 23.21 -0.81
CA SER A 352 27.00 24.10 -1.91
C SER A 352 28.23 24.93 -1.55
N THR A 353 29.22 25.02 -2.44
CA THR A 353 30.13 26.17 -2.45
C THR A 353 29.30 27.46 -2.67
N PRO A 354 29.80 28.65 -2.29
CA PRO A 354 28.99 29.88 -2.16
C PRO A 354 28.11 30.19 -3.38
N ALA A 355 26.97 30.83 -3.11
CA ALA A 355 25.82 31.05 -3.99
C ALA A 355 26.14 31.29 -5.48
N GLY A 356 25.47 30.53 -6.37
CA GLY A 356 25.46 30.77 -7.82
C GLY A 356 25.93 29.60 -8.69
N GLN A 357 26.30 28.45 -8.09
CA GLN A 357 26.66 27.26 -8.85
C GLN A 357 25.68 26.10 -8.57
N PRO A 358 25.12 25.43 -9.59
CA PRO A 358 24.36 24.21 -9.36
C PRO A 358 25.29 23.19 -8.67
N PRO A 359 24.77 22.40 -7.72
CA PRO A 359 25.56 21.39 -7.03
C PRO A 359 26.28 20.51 -8.05
N SER A 360 27.61 20.51 -8.00
CA SER A 360 28.40 19.58 -8.81
C SER A 360 28.32 18.20 -8.18
N PRO A 361 27.92 17.15 -8.93
CA PRO A 361 28.01 15.79 -8.44
C PRO A 361 29.49 15.42 -8.32
N LYS A 362 30.00 15.29 -7.09
CA LYS A 362 31.31 14.69 -6.83
C LYS A 362 31.09 13.35 -6.13
N GLY A 363 31.23 12.26 -6.90
CA GLY A 363 31.36 10.87 -6.41
C GLY A 363 30.10 10.29 -5.76
N SER A 364 29.48 9.29 -6.41
CA SER A 364 28.30 8.52 -5.96
C SER A 364 27.32 9.29 -5.04
N ASP A 365 26.30 9.92 -5.62
CA ASP A 365 25.15 10.38 -4.85
C ASP A 365 24.53 9.14 -4.15
N LEU A 366 24.50 9.14 -2.82
CA LEU A 366 23.85 8.07 -2.06
C LEU A 366 22.37 8.37 -1.89
N ILE A 367 21.50 7.41 -2.19
CA ILE A 367 20.11 7.46 -1.72
C ILE A 367 20.02 6.75 -0.37
N VAL A 368 19.52 7.46 0.63
CA VAL A 368 19.06 6.87 1.89
C VAL A 368 17.57 6.61 1.82
N SER A 369 17.13 5.57 2.51
CA SER A 369 15.72 5.20 2.56
C SER A 369 15.38 4.67 3.94
N ALA A 370 14.14 4.92 4.38
CA ALA A 370 13.61 4.41 5.63
C ALA A 370 12.26 3.77 5.36
N LEU A 371 12.07 2.57 5.90
CA LEU A 371 10.76 1.95 6.03
C LEU A 371 10.18 2.37 7.38
N LEU A 372 9.15 3.20 7.34
CA LEU A 372 8.29 3.44 8.50
C LEU A 372 7.18 2.41 8.48
N THR A 373 7.02 1.72 9.60
CA THR A 373 5.89 0.82 9.82
C THR A 373 4.94 1.50 10.78
N THR A 374 3.64 1.19 10.68
CA THR A 374 2.75 1.43 11.80
C THR A 374 3.25 0.55 12.94
N ASN A 375 4.04 1.11 13.86
CA ASN A 375 4.08 0.56 15.21
C ASN A 375 2.71 0.85 15.81
N GLY A 376 1.69 0.08 15.41
CA GLY A 376 0.53 -0.11 16.26
C GLY A 376 1.00 -0.73 17.58
N PRO A 377 0.19 -0.74 18.64
CA PRO A 377 0.44 -1.73 19.69
C PRO A 377 0.65 -3.07 18.99
N ALA A 378 1.73 -3.78 19.33
CA ALA A 378 1.99 -5.09 18.76
C ALA A 378 0.65 -5.84 18.74
N LYS A 379 0.18 -6.25 17.56
CA LYS A 379 -1.05 -7.04 17.48
C LYS A 379 -0.78 -8.23 18.39
N THR A 380 -1.48 -8.29 19.53
CA THR A 380 -1.21 -9.31 20.53
C THR A 380 -1.49 -10.63 19.86
N ASN A 381 -0.51 -11.54 19.91
CA ASN A 381 -0.66 -12.85 19.28
C ASN A 381 -1.97 -13.49 19.73
N ALA A 382 -2.79 -13.95 18.78
CA ALA A 382 -4.01 -14.67 19.09
C ALA A 382 -3.74 -16.16 18.93
N ALA A 383 -4.13 -16.98 19.91
CA ALA A 383 -3.90 -18.41 19.84
C ALA A 383 -4.57 -19.04 18.59
N PRO A 384 -3.97 -20.07 17.98
CA PRO A 384 -4.54 -20.72 16.80
C PRO A 384 -5.96 -21.23 17.05
N GLN A 385 -6.83 -21.15 16.06
CA GLN A 385 -8.14 -21.79 16.09
C GLN A 385 -8.04 -23.17 15.43
N VAL A 386 -8.43 -24.20 16.17
CA VAL A 386 -8.33 -25.60 15.74
C VAL A 386 -9.71 -26.22 15.69
N ASN A 387 -9.99 -26.96 14.63
CA ASN A 387 -11.15 -27.83 14.51
C ASN A 387 -10.66 -29.20 14.01
N ALA A 388 -10.82 -30.24 14.81
CA ALA A 388 -10.41 -31.60 14.51
C ALA A 388 -11.30 -32.24 13.40
N GLY A 389 -12.54 -31.78 13.29
CA GLY A 389 -13.58 -32.32 12.43
C GLY A 389 -14.67 -33.03 13.24
N ALA A 390 -15.75 -33.43 12.57
CA ALA A 390 -16.85 -34.14 13.23
C ALA A 390 -16.48 -35.57 13.62
N ASP A 391 -17.14 -36.08 14.65
CA ASP A 391 -17.09 -37.49 15.08
C ASP A 391 -17.47 -38.42 13.93
N GLN A 392 -16.86 -39.61 13.89
CA GLN A 392 -17.09 -40.58 12.81
C GLN A 392 -17.33 -41.99 13.34
N THR A 393 -18.17 -42.75 12.64
CA THR A 393 -18.34 -44.19 12.86
C THR A 393 -17.83 -44.95 11.64
N VAL A 394 -16.94 -45.91 11.86
CA VAL A 394 -16.22 -46.60 10.79
C VAL A 394 -16.06 -48.09 11.11
N ARG A 395 -15.68 -48.88 10.12
CA ARG A 395 -15.31 -50.30 10.31
C ARG A 395 -13.82 -50.43 10.58
N LEU A 396 -13.40 -51.47 11.32
CA LEU A 396 -12.00 -51.71 11.69
C LEU A 396 -11.00 -51.67 10.51
N SER A 397 -11.39 -52.16 9.33
CA SER A 397 -10.53 -52.17 8.13
C SER A 397 -10.63 -50.89 7.27
N GLN A 398 -11.47 -49.93 7.65
CA GLN A 398 -11.72 -48.72 6.89
C GLN A 398 -10.63 -47.67 7.15
N LEU A 399 -10.06 -47.11 6.08
CA LEU A 399 -9.19 -45.94 6.17
C LEU A 399 -10.04 -44.71 6.48
N VAL A 400 -9.76 -44.03 7.59
CA VAL A 400 -10.52 -42.86 8.05
C VAL A 400 -9.86 -41.59 7.54
N LYS A 401 -10.66 -40.68 6.97
CA LYS A 401 -10.20 -39.34 6.56
C LYS A 401 -10.41 -38.36 7.71
N LEU A 402 -9.34 -37.74 8.18
CA LEU A 402 -9.36 -36.67 9.17
C LEU A 402 -9.23 -35.35 8.43
N GLN A 403 -10.21 -34.47 8.56
CA GLN A 403 -10.31 -33.21 7.83
C GLN A 403 -10.16 -32.02 8.79
N GLY A 404 -9.05 -32.01 9.52
CA GLY A 404 -8.74 -30.94 10.46
C GLY A 404 -8.55 -29.60 9.77
N LYS A 405 -8.98 -28.52 10.43
CA LYS A 405 -8.81 -27.14 9.97
C LYS A 405 -8.09 -26.34 11.06
N VAL A 406 -7.10 -25.56 10.65
CA VAL A 406 -6.37 -24.65 11.52
C VAL A 406 -6.34 -23.28 10.88
N LYS A 407 -6.68 -22.26 11.67
CA LYS A 407 -6.63 -20.86 11.28
C LYS A 407 -5.85 -20.09 12.34
N ASP A 408 -5.00 -19.19 11.89
CA ASP A 408 -4.10 -18.42 12.73
C ASP A 408 -3.93 -17.02 12.15
N ASP A 409 -3.50 -16.06 12.96
CA ASP A 409 -3.33 -14.68 12.54
C ASP A 409 -1.92 -14.38 11.96
N GLY A 410 -1.04 -15.39 11.89
CA GLY A 410 0.29 -15.32 11.32
C GLY A 410 1.35 -14.78 12.27
N LEU A 411 1.08 -14.76 13.57
CA LEU A 411 1.97 -14.31 14.63
C LEU A 411 2.39 -15.49 15.54
N PRO A 412 3.50 -15.38 16.29
CA PRO A 412 4.53 -14.35 16.20
C PRO A 412 5.29 -14.40 14.86
N LYS A 413 5.60 -13.24 14.27
CA LYS A 413 6.42 -13.12 13.05
C LYS A 413 7.71 -12.32 13.32
N PRO A 414 8.91 -12.89 13.09
CA PRO A 414 9.17 -14.26 12.63
C PRO A 414 8.92 -15.32 13.74
N PRO A 415 8.52 -16.57 13.40
CA PRO A 415 8.48 -17.14 12.05
C PRO A 415 7.15 -17.02 11.29
N GLY A 416 6.04 -16.69 11.96
CA GLY A 416 4.70 -16.57 11.36
C GLY A 416 4.17 -17.89 10.78
N LYS A 417 4.58 -19.02 11.37
CA LYS A 417 4.28 -20.37 10.90
C LYS A 417 3.61 -21.17 12.01
N VAL A 418 2.52 -21.83 11.67
CA VAL A 418 1.83 -22.78 12.55
C VAL A 418 2.23 -24.21 12.23
N SER A 419 2.51 -25.00 13.26
CA SER A 419 2.69 -26.45 13.19
C SER A 419 1.43 -27.15 13.69
N THR A 420 1.15 -28.34 13.14
CA THR A 420 -0.02 -29.13 13.54
C THR A 420 0.40 -30.56 13.84
N THR A 421 -0.22 -31.22 14.81
CA THR A 421 0.06 -32.63 15.13
C THR A 421 -1.20 -33.37 15.56
N TRP A 422 -1.43 -34.55 14.99
CA TRP A 422 -2.44 -35.50 15.43
C TRP A 422 -1.88 -36.49 16.45
N THR A 423 -2.62 -36.72 17.54
CA THR A 423 -2.31 -37.72 18.57
C THR A 423 -3.54 -38.54 18.96
N GLN A 424 -3.32 -39.75 19.46
CA GLN A 424 -4.36 -40.54 20.11
C GLN A 424 -4.37 -40.19 21.60
N VAL A 425 -5.51 -39.73 22.11
CA VAL A 425 -5.70 -39.41 23.54
C VAL A 425 -6.12 -40.66 24.30
N SER A 426 -7.05 -41.43 23.73
CA SER A 426 -7.55 -42.67 24.33
C SER A 426 -8.04 -43.66 23.27
N GLY A 427 -8.14 -44.93 23.64
CA GLY A 427 -8.71 -45.99 22.79
C GLY A 427 -8.05 -47.35 23.02
N PRO A 428 -8.74 -48.45 22.66
CA PRO A 428 -8.33 -49.82 23.01
C PRO A 428 -7.23 -50.42 22.14
N GLY A 429 -6.71 -49.69 21.15
CA GLY A 429 -5.66 -50.16 20.25
C GLY A 429 -4.79 -49.02 19.74
N THR A 430 -3.93 -49.31 18.77
CA THR A 430 -3.03 -48.33 18.16
C THR A 430 -3.70 -47.60 17.01
N VAL A 431 -3.53 -46.27 16.96
CA VAL A 431 -3.90 -45.44 15.82
C VAL A 431 -2.66 -45.12 14.98
N THR A 432 -2.69 -45.43 13.70
CA THR A 432 -1.61 -45.10 12.75
C THR A 432 -2.05 -43.99 11.81
N PHE A 433 -1.40 -42.83 11.90
CA PHE A 433 -1.62 -41.67 11.03
C PHE A 433 -0.67 -41.72 9.82
N ALA A 434 -1.19 -41.44 8.62
CA ALA A 434 -0.35 -41.38 7.41
C ALA A 434 0.63 -40.20 7.43
N LYS A 435 0.16 -39.03 7.89
CA LYS A 435 0.96 -37.82 8.13
C LYS A 435 0.44 -37.14 9.38
N ALA A 436 1.01 -37.44 10.54
CA ALA A 436 0.55 -36.88 11.81
C ALA A 436 0.70 -35.35 11.86
N ALA A 437 1.72 -34.80 11.19
CA ALA A 437 2.00 -33.37 11.18
C ALA A 437 1.12 -32.54 10.21
N SER A 438 0.12 -33.15 9.57
CA SER A 438 -0.78 -32.48 8.64
C SER A 438 -2.21 -32.50 9.16
N ALA A 439 -2.84 -31.33 9.26
CA ALA A 439 -4.22 -31.20 9.73
C ALA A 439 -5.22 -32.07 8.92
N SER A 440 -5.03 -32.19 7.61
CA SER A 440 -5.78 -33.11 6.74
C SER A 440 -4.97 -34.37 6.44
N THR A 441 -5.39 -35.50 6.99
CA THR A 441 -4.63 -36.77 6.93
C THR A 441 -5.56 -37.99 6.95
N THR A 442 -4.99 -39.18 7.01
CA THR A 442 -5.77 -40.42 7.19
C THR A 442 -5.26 -41.23 8.37
N ALA A 443 -6.16 -41.97 9.04
CA ALA A 443 -5.86 -42.83 10.18
C ALA A 443 -6.38 -44.26 9.98
N LYS A 444 -5.67 -45.23 10.59
CA LYS A 444 -6.09 -46.64 10.72
C LYS A 444 -6.07 -47.05 12.19
N PHE A 445 -6.91 -48.04 12.54
CA PHE A 445 -7.13 -48.50 13.91
C PHE A 445 -6.84 -50.01 14.00
N SER A 446 -6.20 -50.44 15.09
CA SER A 446 -5.83 -51.86 15.26
C SER A 446 -6.89 -52.71 15.96
N ALA A 447 -7.85 -52.10 16.66
CA ALA A 447 -8.89 -52.79 17.42
C ALA A 447 -10.25 -52.07 17.30
N PRO A 448 -11.39 -52.77 17.47
CA PRO A 448 -12.69 -52.11 17.59
C PRO A 448 -12.80 -51.34 18.93
N GLY A 449 -13.63 -50.31 18.95
CA GLY A 449 -13.96 -49.53 20.15
C GLY A 449 -14.00 -48.04 19.89
N ILE A 450 -14.06 -47.27 20.97
CA ILE A 450 -14.15 -45.80 20.93
C ILE A 450 -12.74 -45.22 21.11
N TYR A 451 -12.35 -44.35 20.19
CA TYR A 451 -11.07 -43.64 20.19
C TYR A 451 -11.31 -42.14 20.27
N VAL A 452 -10.51 -41.44 21.06
CA VAL A 452 -10.45 -39.98 21.06
C VAL A 452 -9.14 -39.56 20.42
N LEU A 453 -9.22 -38.79 19.34
CA LEU A 453 -8.08 -38.26 18.62
C LEU A 453 -8.02 -36.74 18.82
N ARG A 454 -6.82 -36.20 19.00
CA ARG A 454 -6.59 -34.77 19.21
C ARG A 454 -5.76 -34.18 18.08
N LEU A 455 -6.23 -33.07 17.53
CA LEU A 455 -5.44 -32.19 16.68
C LEU A 455 -4.91 -31.04 17.53
N THR A 456 -3.60 -30.86 17.57
CA THR A 456 -2.93 -29.74 18.21
C THR A 456 -2.41 -28.78 17.14
N ALA A 457 -2.57 -27.47 17.34
CA ALA A 457 -1.88 -26.44 16.58
C ALA A 457 -1.02 -25.58 17.50
N ASP A 458 0.16 -25.21 17.02
CA ASP A 458 1.18 -24.46 17.77
C ASP A 458 1.83 -23.42 16.85
N ASP A 459 1.71 -22.15 17.21
CA ASP A 459 2.28 -21.01 16.48
C ASP A 459 3.68 -20.61 16.98
N GLY A 460 4.21 -21.30 17.99
CA GLY A 460 5.47 -21.00 18.68
C GLY A 460 5.34 -20.14 19.93
N SER A 461 4.13 -19.69 20.28
CA SER A 461 3.81 -18.92 21.50
C SER A 461 2.57 -19.44 22.24
N PHE A 462 1.54 -19.85 21.51
CA PHE A 462 0.34 -20.48 22.02
C PHE A 462 0.11 -21.83 21.34
N GLN A 463 -0.47 -22.73 22.12
CA GLN A 463 -0.87 -24.04 21.67
C GLN A 463 -2.34 -24.26 21.99
N THR A 464 -3.11 -24.70 21.00
CA THR A 464 -4.53 -25.01 21.13
C THR A 464 -4.84 -26.37 20.53
N THR A 465 -5.94 -26.97 20.98
CA THR A 465 -6.29 -28.34 20.63
C THR A 465 -7.77 -28.46 20.39
N ASP A 466 -8.16 -29.38 19.50
CA ASP A 466 -9.52 -29.88 19.39
C ASP A 466 -9.51 -31.40 19.30
N GLU A 467 -10.60 -32.04 19.73
CA GLU A 467 -10.73 -33.49 19.78
C GLU A 467 -11.93 -33.97 18.97
N LEU A 468 -11.82 -35.18 18.42
CA LEU A 468 -12.94 -35.89 17.83
C LEU A 468 -12.96 -37.34 18.28
N THR A 469 -14.15 -37.91 18.26
CA THR A 469 -14.41 -39.31 18.61
C THR A 469 -14.57 -40.16 17.36
N ILE A 470 -13.83 -41.27 17.31
CA ILE A 470 -14.00 -42.31 16.28
C ILE A 470 -14.56 -43.58 16.93
N THR A 471 -15.75 -43.98 16.50
CA THR A 471 -16.34 -45.27 16.88
C THR A 471 -16.00 -46.32 15.83
N VAL A 472 -15.14 -47.27 16.18
CA VAL A 472 -14.68 -48.35 15.30
C VAL A 472 -15.48 -49.62 15.58
N GLY A 473 -16.39 -49.97 14.67
CA GLY A 473 -17.18 -51.20 14.74
C GLY A 473 -16.44 -52.44 14.24
N GLN A 474 -16.78 -53.60 14.80
CA GLN A 474 -16.42 -54.91 14.24
C GLN A 474 -17.17 -55.14 12.91
N LEU A 475 -16.60 -55.98 12.05
CA LEU A 475 -17.40 -56.61 10.99
C LEU A 475 -18.39 -57.54 11.68
N GLN A 476 -19.70 -57.28 11.56
CA GLN A 476 -20.65 -58.36 11.79
C GLN A 476 -20.43 -59.40 10.70
N PRO A 477 -20.16 -60.69 11.03
CA PRO A 477 -20.14 -61.72 10.01
C PRO A 477 -21.51 -61.73 9.35
N ARG A 478 -21.55 -61.62 8.01
CA ARG A 478 -22.74 -61.95 7.24
C ARG A 478 -23.08 -63.39 7.62
N VAL A 479 -24.22 -63.61 8.26
CA VAL A 479 -24.78 -64.95 8.37
C VAL A 479 -24.97 -65.44 6.93
N ALA A 480 -24.10 -66.34 6.48
CA ALA A 480 -24.31 -67.03 5.24
C ALA A 480 -25.57 -67.88 5.42
N ALA A 481 -26.61 -67.61 4.63
CA ALA A 481 -27.76 -68.50 4.55
C ALA A 481 -27.25 -69.88 4.10
N VAL A 482 -27.18 -70.83 5.02
CA VAL A 482 -26.92 -72.23 4.72
C VAL A 482 -28.09 -72.70 3.87
N THR A 483 -27.85 -72.77 2.56
CA THR A 483 -28.83 -73.29 1.59
C THR A 483 -28.30 -74.62 1.10
N GLY A 484 -28.76 -75.71 1.71
CA GLY A 484 -28.54 -77.07 1.20
C GLY A 484 -28.50 -78.15 2.26
N LEU A 485 -29.65 -78.77 2.54
CA LEU A 485 -29.83 -80.23 2.39
C LEU A 485 -31.32 -80.60 2.59
N ARG A 486 -31.83 -81.35 1.61
CA ARG A 486 -33.21 -81.87 1.52
C ARG A 486 -33.47 -82.92 2.60
N GLY A 487 -34.65 -82.87 3.22
CA GLY A 487 -35.19 -83.94 4.07
C GLY A 487 -36.67 -83.75 4.40
N ARG A 488 -37.54 -84.21 3.49
CA ARG A 488 -38.95 -84.66 3.60
C ARG A 488 -39.85 -84.18 4.78
N VAL A 489 -40.96 -83.57 4.37
CA VAL A 489 -42.26 -83.15 4.99
C VAL A 489 -42.99 -84.39 5.62
N PRO A 490 -43.92 -84.32 6.63
CA PRO A 490 -45.09 -83.45 6.51
C PRO A 490 -45.89 -82.87 7.71
N ARG A 491 -46.56 -81.74 7.36
CA ARG A 491 -47.92 -81.26 7.73
C ARG A 491 -48.21 -80.95 9.21
N SER A 492 -48.53 -79.71 9.53
CA SER A 492 -49.87 -79.10 9.37
C SER A 492 -49.86 -77.65 9.86
N ASP A 493 -50.46 -76.79 9.02
CA ASP A 493 -51.30 -75.61 9.29
C ASP A 493 -50.76 -74.56 10.31
N ALA A 494 -50.24 -73.40 9.87
CA ALA A 494 -51.00 -72.20 9.45
C ALA A 494 -51.70 -71.54 10.66
N VAL A 495 -51.53 -70.26 11.06
CA VAL A 495 -50.79 -69.08 10.57
C VAL A 495 -50.69 -68.08 11.76
N ASP A 496 -49.68 -67.21 11.74
CA ASP A 496 -49.59 -65.87 12.34
C ASP A 496 -49.69 -65.63 13.86
N SER A 497 -48.52 -65.40 14.46
CA SER A 497 -48.26 -64.19 15.26
C SER A 497 -47.64 -63.16 14.29
N VAL A 498 -47.81 -61.84 14.37
CA VAL A 498 -47.23 -60.91 15.35
C VAL A 498 -47.70 -59.48 14.94
N LEU A 499 -47.71 -58.55 15.91
CA LEU A 499 -47.61 -57.08 15.82
C LEU A 499 -48.91 -56.26 15.71
N ALA A 500 -49.36 -55.78 16.87
CA ALA A 500 -49.82 -54.40 17.00
C ALA A 500 -49.48 -53.88 18.41
N GLY A 501 -48.29 -53.31 18.57
CA GLY A 501 -48.00 -52.40 19.67
C GLY A 501 -48.95 -51.20 19.57
N ARG A 502 -49.79 -51.06 20.60
CA ARG A 502 -50.80 -50.00 20.73
C ARG A 502 -50.16 -48.62 20.76
N LYS A 503 -50.78 -47.73 19.97
CA LYS A 503 -50.93 -46.29 20.24
C LYS A 503 -51.59 -46.06 21.61
N MET A 504 -51.09 -45.07 22.34
CA MET A 504 -51.82 -44.13 23.21
C MET A 504 -51.05 -42.81 22.99
N MET A 505 -51.57 -41.69 22.45
CA MET A 505 -52.84 -40.98 22.65
C MET A 505 -53.23 -40.97 24.13
N ASP A 506 -53.36 -39.86 24.84
CA ASP A 506 -53.22 -38.45 24.50
C ASP A 506 -53.51 -37.68 25.81
N LEU A 507 -52.98 -36.45 25.92
CA LEU A 507 -53.63 -35.30 26.56
C LEU A 507 -53.75 -35.23 28.12
N PHE A 508 -53.77 -34.06 28.80
CA PHE A 508 -54.08 -32.67 28.44
C PHE A 508 -53.31 -31.68 29.36
N PHE A 509 -52.72 -30.63 28.75
CA PHE A 509 -52.72 -29.18 29.07
C PHE A 509 -52.50 -28.61 30.50
N ASN A 510 -51.62 -27.59 30.62
CA ASN A 510 -52.02 -26.17 30.42
C ASN A 510 -50.84 -25.16 30.48
N LEU A 511 -50.89 -24.20 29.54
CA LEU A 511 -50.33 -22.84 29.46
C LEU A 511 -48.95 -22.53 30.09
N PHE A 512 -47.94 -22.24 29.26
CA PHE A 512 -47.60 -20.88 28.77
C PHE A 512 -46.78 -20.96 27.48
#